data_AF-A0ABD5AZK1-F1
#
_entry.id   AF-A0ABD5AZK1-F1
#
_cell.length_a   1.000
_cell.length_b   1.000
_cell.length_c   1.000
_cell.angle_alpha   90.00
_cell.angle_beta   90.00
_cell.angle_gamma   90.00
#
_symmetry.space_group_name_H-M   'P 1'
#
loop_
_entity.id
_entity.type
_entity.pdbx_description
1 polymer ?
#
loop_
_entity_poly.entity_id
_entity_poly.type
_entity_poly.pdbx_seq_one_letter_code
_entity_poly.pdbx_strand_id
1 'polypeptide(L)'
;FLNGDYGSNIYRAGTYVNEARKNNENVILLDSGGSLAGSLAAFYYAVVAPYKRHPMIKLMNAMQYDASGISPNEFKFGLSFLTRSVALSRFPWLSANIEYTVTREPYFSTPYTIKMYSDLKIAIVGLTSDGLMKNEYAEMEEDVCIEKTLVSA
;
A
#
# COMPACT_ATOMS: atom_id res chain seq x y z
N PHE A 1 2.82 -20.61 -6.81
CA PHE A 1 2.30 -20.82 -5.44
C PHE A 1 1.28 -19.77 -4.98
N LEU A 2 1.40 -18.49 -5.35
CA LEU A 2 0.34 -17.47 -5.12
C LEU A 2 -0.48 -17.09 -6.38
N ASN A 3 0.00 -17.46 -7.56
CA ASN A 3 -0.72 -17.32 -8.84
C ASN A 3 -0.95 -18.71 -9.45
N GLY A 4 -2.17 -19.22 -9.30
CA GLY A 4 -2.66 -20.46 -9.92
C GLY A 4 -4.18 -20.43 -9.97
N ASP A 5 -4.81 -21.45 -10.54
CA ASP A 5 -6.24 -21.51 -10.88
C ASP A 5 -7.22 -21.29 -9.70
N TYR A 6 -6.72 -21.27 -8.46
CA TYR A 6 -7.51 -21.05 -7.24
C TYR A 6 -7.56 -19.59 -6.75
N GLY A 7 -6.99 -18.65 -7.52
CA GLY A 7 -6.95 -17.23 -7.19
C GLY A 7 -5.99 -16.90 -6.04
N SER A 8 -5.55 -15.63 -6.00
CA SER A 8 -4.79 -15.09 -4.88
C SER A 8 -5.71 -14.94 -3.66
N ASN A 9 -5.29 -15.47 -2.51
CA ASN A 9 -6.06 -15.40 -1.28
C ASN A 9 -5.16 -15.00 -0.11
N ILE A 10 -5.45 -13.85 0.48
CA ILE A 10 -4.69 -13.31 1.61
C ILE A 10 -4.66 -14.24 2.82
N TYR A 11 -5.68 -15.07 3.03
CA TYR A 11 -5.66 -16.07 4.10
C TYR A 11 -4.58 -17.14 3.87
N ARG A 12 -4.39 -17.58 2.62
CA ARG A 12 -3.32 -18.54 2.26
C ARG A 12 -1.94 -17.89 2.41
N ALA A 13 -1.81 -16.63 2.01
CA ALA A 13 -0.60 -15.86 2.23
C ALA A 13 -0.30 -15.72 3.73
N GLY A 14 -1.33 -15.46 4.56
CA GLY A 14 -1.20 -15.41 6.02
C GLY A 14 -0.69 -16.70 6.64
N THR A 15 -1.21 -17.86 6.22
CA THR A 15 -0.70 -19.16 6.66
C THR A 15 0.78 -19.34 6.29
N TYR A 16 1.15 -19.02 5.05
CA TYR A 16 2.52 -19.12 4.57
C TYR A 16 3.47 -18.18 5.33
N VAL A 17 3.08 -16.92 5.54
CA VAL A 17 3.87 -15.95 6.33
C VAL A 17 4.09 -16.46 7.75
N ASN A 18 3.06 -17.03 8.38
CA ASN A 18 3.18 -17.57 9.73
C ASN A 18 4.15 -18.76 9.78
N GLU A 19 4.14 -19.63 8.76
CA GLU A 19 5.11 -20.71 8.64
C GLU A 19 6.53 -20.19 8.40
N ALA A 20 6.70 -19.21 7.50
CA ALA A 20 7.99 -18.58 7.22
C ALA A 20 8.59 -17.96 8.48
N ARG A 21 7.80 -17.28 9.31
CA ARG A 21 8.24 -16.69 10.59
C ARG A 21 8.58 -17.71 11.67
N LYS A 22 8.05 -18.94 11.61
CA LYS A 22 8.46 -20.02 12.52
C LYS A 22 9.82 -20.59 12.16
N ASN A 23 10.14 -20.61 10.87
CA ASN A 23 11.34 -21.25 10.33
C ASN A 23 12.51 -20.26 10.09
N ASN A 24 12.26 -18.95 10.18
CA ASN A 24 13.24 -17.90 9.94
C ASN A 24 13.14 -16.83 11.03
N GLU A 25 14.28 -16.44 11.60
CA GLU A 25 14.36 -15.44 12.66
C GLU A 25 14.01 -14.02 12.17
N ASN A 26 14.47 -13.68 10.96
CA ASN A 26 14.30 -12.34 10.38
C ASN A 26 13.47 -12.43 9.09
N VAL A 27 12.22 -11.99 9.16
CA VAL A 27 11.29 -11.94 8.01
C VAL A 27 10.76 -10.52 7.86
N ILE A 28 10.94 -9.94 6.67
CA ILE A 28 10.29 -8.70 6.25
C ILE A 28 9.10 -9.06 5.37
N LEU A 29 7.92 -8.58 5.72
CA LEU A 29 6.69 -8.71 4.94
C LEU A 29 6.30 -7.36 4.34
N LEU A 30 6.26 -7.30 3.01
CA LEU A 30 5.93 -6.09 2.24
C LEU A 30 4.72 -6.33 1.36
N ASP A 31 3.89 -5.30 1.19
CA ASP A 31 2.86 -5.25 0.15
C ASP A 31 3.30 -4.33 -0.99
N SER A 32 2.96 -4.66 -2.23
CA SER A 32 3.29 -3.82 -3.40
C SER A 32 2.29 -2.69 -3.64
N GLY A 33 1.24 -2.58 -2.81
CA GLY A 33 0.07 -1.77 -3.11
C GLY A 33 -0.91 -2.51 -4.02
N GLY A 34 -2.08 -1.91 -4.25
CA GLY A 34 -3.22 -2.47 -4.99
C GLY A 34 -4.21 -3.25 -4.10
N SER A 35 -3.97 -3.31 -2.79
CA SER A 35 -4.70 -4.14 -1.85
C SER A 35 -6.08 -3.58 -1.43
N LEU A 36 -6.32 -2.28 -1.64
CA LEU A 36 -7.54 -1.61 -1.14
C LEU A 36 -8.68 -1.52 -2.16
N ALA A 37 -8.47 -1.96 -3.39
CA ALA A 37 -9.47 -1.89 -4.46
C ALA A 37 -9.61 -3.23 -5.21
N GLY A 38 -10.48 -3.25 -6.23
CA GLY A 38 -10.58 -4.37 -7.17
C GLY A 38 -11.48 -5.55 -6.76
N SER A 39 -12.07 -5.54 -5.56
CA SER A 39 -13.05 -6.54 -5.13
C SER A 39 -14.40 -5.94 -4.75
N LEU A 40 -15.48 -6.72 -4.84
CA LEU A 40 -16.81 -6.30 -4.39
C LEU A 40 -16.84 -5.95 -2.89
N ALA A 41 -16.06 -6.69 -2.09
CA ALA A 41 -15.88 -6.38 -0.68
C ALA A 41 -15.21 -5.01 -0.50
N ALA A 42 -14.13 -4.72 -1.24
CA ALA A 42 -13.47 -3.42 -1.18
C ALA A 42 -14.44 -2.28 -1.51
N PHE A 43 -15.23 -2.42 -2.59
CA PHE A 43 -16.26 -1.46 -2.94
C PHE A 43 -17.29 -1.25 -1.82
N TYR A 44 -17.81 -2.34 -1.23
CA TYR A 44 -18.80 -2.24 -0.16
C TYR A 44 -18.28 -1.47 1.06
N TYR A 45 -17.05 -1.76 1.51
CA TYR A 45 -16.46 -1.07 2.67
C TYR A 45 -15.99 0.35 2.34
N ALA A 46 -15.65 0.65 1.09
CA ALA A 46 -15.26 1.99 0.68
C ALA A 46 -16.47 2.93 0.48
N VAL A 47 -17.56 2.43 -0.12
CA VAL A 47 -18.69 3.26 -0.59
C VAL A 47 -19.95 3.06 0.26
N VAL A 48 -20.34 1.81 0.52
CA VAL A 48 -21.63 1.50 1.18
C VAL A 48 -21.53 1.60 2.71
N ALA A 49 -20.40 1.18 3.28
CA ALA A 49 -20.18 1.19 4.73
C ALA A 49 -18.85 1.86 5.13
N PRO A 50 -18.60 3.13 4.74
CA PRO A 50 -17.32 3.82 4.96
C PRO A 50 -16.96 4.05 6.43
N TYR A 51 -17.94 3.96 7.34
CA TYR A 51 -17.76 4.02 8.79
C TYR A 51 -17.21 2.71 9.39
N LYS A 52 -17.22 1.61 8.63
CA LYS A 52 -16.62 0.35 9.05
C LYS A 52 -15.16 0.30 8.62
N ARG A 53 -14.31 -0.33 9.43
CA ARG A 53 -12.90 -0.54 9.08
C ARG A 53 -12.80 -1.46 7.86
N HIS A 54 -11.96 -1.07 6.90
CA HIS A 54 -11.69 -1.89 5.72
C HIS A 54 -11.07 -3.24 6.14
N PRO A 55 -11.65 -4.39 5.73
CA PRO A 55 -11.21 -5.70 6.20
C PRO A 55 -9.77 -6.02 5.81
N MET A 56 -9.29 -5.51 4.68
CA MET A 56 -7.90 -5.68 4.26
C MET A 56 -6.92 -5.06 5.25
N ILE A 57 -7.18 -3.85 5.73
CA ILE A 57 -6.34 -3.17 6.73
C ILE A 57 -6.29 -3.99 8.02
N LYS A 58 -7.44 -4.54 8.45
CA LYS A 58 -7.50 -5.41 9.63
C LYS A 58 -6.63 -6.67 9.46
N LEU A 59 -6.68 -7.29 8.27
CA LEU A 59 -5.89 -8.49 7.96
C LEU A 59 -4.40 -8.17 7.88
N MET A 60 -4.00 -7.12 7.16
CA MET A 60 -2.59 -6.70 7.06
C MET A 60 -2.01 -6.32 8.43
N ASN A 61 -2.78 -5.64 9.28
CA ASN A 61 -2.38 -5.37 10.66
C ASN A 61 -2.17 -6.65 11.48
N ALA A 62 -3.06 -7.65 11.31
CA ALA A 62 -2.93 -8.94 11.99
C ALA A 62 -1.73 -9.75 11.46
N MET A 63 -1.43 -9.62 10.16
CA MET A 63 -0.26 -10.22 9.52
C MET A 63 1.04 -9.48 9.83
N GLN A 64 1.00 -8.35 10.54
CA GLN A 64 2.17 -7.56 10.92
C GLN A 64 3.04 -7.23 9.70
N TYR A 65 2.45 -6.56 8.70
CA TYR A 65 3.24 -6.02 7.58
C TYR A 65 4.28 -5.02 8.08
N ASP A 66 5.44 -5.01 7.45
CA ASP A 66 6.54 -4.10 7.78
C ASP A 66 6.43 -2.77 7.03
N ALA A 67 5.89 -2.81 5.81
CA ALA A 67 5.49 -1.64 5.03
C ALA A 67 4.55 -2.07 3.88
N SER A 68 3.85 -1.09 3.31
CA SER A 68 3.12 -1.24 2.05
C SER A 68 3.56 -0.17 1.07
N GLY A 69 3.74 -0.53 -0.20
CA GLY A 69 3.74 0.45 -1.29
C GLY A 69 2.35 1.05 -1.49
N ILE A 70 2.31 2.12 -2.29
CA ILE A 70 1.08 2.72 -2.79
C ILE A 70 1.06 2.49 -4.29
N SER A 71 -0.06 2.00 -4.83
CA SER A 71 -0.34 1.94 -6.27
C SER A 71 -1.40 2.97 -6.65
N PRO A 72 -1.57 3.30 -7.94
CA PRO A 72 -2.67 4.15 -8.38
C PRO A 72 -4.07 3.66 -7.94
N ASN A 73 -4.25 2.35 -7.76
CA ASN A 73 -5.54 1.78 -7.37
C ASN A 73 -5.98 2.16 -5.95
N GLU A 74 -5.05 2.53 -5.06
CA GLU A 74 -5.38 2.99 -3.70
C GLU A 74 -6.19 4.29 -3.71
N PHE A 75 -6.10 5.06 -4.79
CA PHE A 75 -6.77 6.35 -4.99
C PHE A 75 -8.20 6.23 -5.53
N LYS A 76 -8.62 5.02 -5.92
CA LYS A 76 -9.90 4.78 -6.61
C LYS A 76 -11.16 5.23 -5.88
N PHE A 77 -11.10 5.29 -4.55
CA PHE A 77 -12.21 5.73 -3.71
C PHE A 77 -11.97 7.12 -3.10
N GLY A 78 -11.02 7.87 -3.67
CA GLY A 78 -10.67 9.23 -3.29
C GLY A 78 -9.69 9.31 -2.11
N LEU A 79 -9.10 10.51 -1.96
CA LEU A 79 -8.12 10.81 -0.92
C LEU A 79 -8.62 10.55 0.49
N SER A 80 -9.85 10.92 0.79
CA SER A 80 -10.40 10.74 2.13
C SER A 80 -10.41 9.28 2.57
N PHE A 81 -10.70 8.34 1.65
CA PHE A 81 -10.67 6.91 1.90
C PHE A 81 -9.24 6.41 2.14
N LEU A 82 -8.29 6.86 1.32
CA LEU A 82 -6.89 6.49 1.47
C LEU A 82 -6.31 7.02 2.78
N THR A 83 -6.50 8.30 3.11
CA THR A 83 -6.02 8.90 4.37
C THR A 83 -6.56 8.16 5.59
N ARG A 84 -7.86 7.77 5.58
CA ARG A 84 -8.44 6.94 6.65
C ARG A 84 -7.79 5.55 6.72
N SER A 85 -7.57 4.91 5.57
CA SER A 85 -6.93 3.59 5.51
C SER A 85 -5.51 3.64 6.06
N VAL A 86 -4.73 4.65 5.69
CA VAL A 86 -3.38 4.92 6.21
C VAL A 86 -3.40 5.14 7.72
N ALA A 87 -4.32 5.96 8.24
CA ALA A 87 -4.44 6.23 9.67
C ALA A 87 -4.82 4.99 10.51
N LEU A 88 -5.46 4.00 9.90
CA LEU A 88 -5.84 2.74 10.55
C LEU A 88 -4.78 1.63 10.40
N SER A 89 -3.75 1.84 9.59
CA SER A 89 -2.64 0.89 9.42
C SER A 89 -1.66 0.94 10.59
N ARG A 90 -1.12 -0.22 10.95
CA ARG A 90 -0.04 -0.38 11.94
C ARG A 90 1.33 -0.54 11.27
N PHE A 91 1.39 -0.17 10.00
CA PHE A 91 2.57 -0.24 9.13
C PHE A 91 2.63 1.05 8.30
N PRO A 92 3.83 1.50 7.92
CA PRO A 92 4.00 2.67 7.06
C PRO A 92 3.59 2.35 5.62
N TRP A 93 2.95 3.33 4.98
CA TRP A 93 2.72 3.36 3.54
C TRP A 93 3.86 4.17 2.89
N LEU A 94 4.49 3.60 1.88
CA LEU A 94 5.70 4.14 1.29
C LEU A 94 5.46 4.56 -0.15
N SER A 95 5.81 5.81 -0.44
CA SER A 95 6.00 6.28 -1.81
C SER A 95 6.86 7.54 -1.81
N ALA A 96 7.91 7.55 -2.63
CA ALA A 96 8.85 8.65 -2.75
C ALA A 96 8.46 9.66 -3.85
N ASN A 97 7.54 9.30 -4.75
CA ASN A 97 7.26 10.06 -5.96
C ASN A 97 5.79 10.51 -6.08
N ILE A 98 5.07 10.62 -4.96
CA ILE A 98 3.71 11.21 -4.94
C ILE A 98 3.81 12.58 -4.29
N GLU A 99 3.40 13.61 -5.01
CA GLU A 99 3.57 15.01 -4.63
C GLU A 99 2.27 15.79 -4.78
N TYR A 100 2.09 16.81 -3.94
CA TYR A 100 1.05 17.81 -4.17
C TYR A 100 1.31 18.57 -5.48
N THR A 101 0.28 18.74 -6.31
CA THR A 101 0.40 19.35 -7.64
C THR A 101 0.94 20.78 -7.59
N VAL A 102 0.56 21.56 -6.55
CA VAL A 102 0.93 22.98 -6.40
C VAL A 102 2.28 23.15 -5.71
N THR A 103 2.48 22.53 -4.55
CA THR A 103 3.68 22.79 -3.72
C THR A 103 4.87 21.92 -4.09
N ARG A 104 4.65 20.81 -4.82
CA ARG A 104 5.67 19.78 -5.08
C ARG A 104 6.21 19.10 -3.83
N GLU A 105 5.53 19.27 -2.70
CA GLU A 105 5.90 18.58 -1.47
C GLU A 105 5.41 17.13 -1.52
N PRO A 106 6.15 16.17 -0.91
CA PRO A 106 5.70 14.79 -0.80
C PRO A 106 4.33 14.70 -0.13
N TYR A 107 3.37 14.07 -0.82
CA TYR A 107 2.02 13.87 -0.28
C TYR A 107 2.03 12.91 0.92
N PHE A 108 2.88 11.88 0.85
CA PHE A 108 3.17 11.01 1.99
C PHE A 108 4.53 11.37 2.58
N SER A 109 4.58 11.57 3.89
CA SER A 109 5.80 11.96 4.61
C SER A 109 6.83 10.83 4.75
N THR A 110 6.52 9.62 4.26
CA THR A 110 7.31 8.40 4.46
C THR A 110 7.77 7.80 3.13
N PRO A 111 8.80 8.36 2.46
CA PRO A 111 9.33 7.81 1.21
C PRO A 111 10.01 6.44 1.40
N TYR A 112 10.56 6.21 2.59
CA TYR A 112 11.23 4.97 2.96
C TYR A 112 11.07 4.66 4.45
N THR A 113 11.40 3.43 4.84
CA THR A 113 11.62 3.02 6.23
C THR A 113 12.91 2.22 6.35
N ILE A 114 13.49 2.16 7.54
CA ILE A 114 14.69 1.39 7.83
C ILE A 114 14.35 0.30 8.85
N LYS A 115 14.64 -0.94 8.50
CA LYS A 115 14.61 -2.09 9.41
C LYS A 115 16.03 -2.43 9.85
N MET A 116 16.20 -2.67 11.14
CA MET A 116 17.48 -3.11 11.71
C MET A 116 17.36 -4.56 12.18
N TYR A 117 18.29 -5.40 11.74
CA TYR A 117 18.47 -6.77 12.24
C TYR A 117 19.92 -6.93 12.68
N SER A 118 20.15 -6.92 14.00
CA SER A 118 21.49 -6.83 14.57
C SER A 118 22.25 -5.63 13.98
N ASP A 119 23.37 -5.86 13.29
CA ASP A 119 24.18 -4.82 12.67
C ASP A 119 23.78 -4.52 11.21
N LEU A 120 22.79 -5.23 10.66
CA LEU A 120 22.30 -5.04 9.30
C LEU A 120 21.18 -3.98 9.26
N LYS A 121 21.39 -2.94 8.45
CA LYS A 121 20.37 -1.94 8.12
C LYS A 121 19.80 -2.22 6.73
N ILE A 122 18.48 -2.36 6.65
CA ILE A 122 17.74 -2.57 5.41
C ILE A 122 16.85 -1.37 5.18
N ALA A 123 17.14 -0.59 4.15
CA ALA A 123 16.28 0.49 3.68
C ALA A 123 15.23 -0.08 2.71
N ILE A 124 13.97 0.27 2.94
CA ILE A 124 12.84 -0.10 2.10
C ILE A 124 12.26 1.19 1.54
N VAL A 125 12.33 1.37 0.24
CA VAL A 125 11.87 2.57 -0.47
C VAL A 125 10.62 2.22 -1.29
N GLY A 126 9.60 3.07 -1.22
CA GLY A 126 8.39 2.92 -2.02
C GLY A 126 8.43 3.78 -3.28
N LEU A 127 7.98 3.24 -4.41
CA LEU A 127 7.74 3.98 -5.64
C LEU A 127 6.38 3.57 -6.21
N THR A 128 5.62 4.56 -6.68
CA THR A 128 4.31 4.36 -7.29
C THR A 128 4.42 4.51 -8.80
N SER A 129 3.82 3.56 -9.52
CA SER A 129 3.76 3.61 -10.99
C SER A 129 2.98 4.84 -11.46
N ASP A 130 3.50 5.53 -12.48
CA ASP A 130 2.87 6.69 -13.13
C ASP A 130 1.81 6.29 -14.17
N GLY A 131 1.71 5.01 -14.50
CA GLY A 131 1.03 4.50 -15.69
C GLY A 131 -0.51 4.60 -15.73
N LEU A 132 -1.18 5.05 -14.66
CA LEU A 132 -2.65 5.01 -14.56
C LEU A 132 -3.31 6.25 -13.95
N MET A 133 -2.56 7.32 -13.66
CA MET A 133 -3.19 8.51 -13.05
C MET A 133 -3.98 9.34 -14.06
N LYS A 134 -3.57 9.36 -15.34
CA LYS A 134 -4.16 10.26 -16.33
C LYS A 134 -5.49 9.70 -16.87
N ASN A 135 -6.58 10.41 -16.62
CA ASN A 135 -7.95 10.15 -17.09
C ASN A 135 -8.74 9.05 -16.36
N GLU A 136 -8.22 8.43 -15.30
CA GLU A 136 -8.96 7.42 -14.50
C GLU A 136 -9.39 7.94 -13.12
N TYR A 137 -8.74 8.98 -12.59
CA TYR A 137 -8.95 9.47 -11.21
C TYR A 137 -9.11 11.00 -11.16
N ALA A 138 -9.99 11.56 -11.98
CA ALA A 138 -10.13 13.01 -12.22
C ALA A 138 -10.26 13.88 -10.96
N GLU A 139 -10.96 13.42 -9.91
CA GLU A 139 -11.10 14.18 -8.64
C GLU A 139 -9.77 14.32 -7.88
N MET A 140 -8.80 13.45 -8.15
CA MET A 140 -7.51 13.43 -7.47
C MET A 140 -6.39 14.13 -8.24
N GLU A 141 -6.55 14.27 -9.56
CA GLU A 141 -5.56 14.91 -10.43
C GLU A 141 -5.38 16.41 -10.10
N GLU A 142 -6.37 17.05 -9.49
CA GLU A 142 -6.27 18.46 -9.06
C GLU A 142 -5.29 18.63 -7.87
N ASP A 143 -5.26 17.66 -6.95
CA ASP A 143 -4.54 17.77 -5.68
C ASP A 143 -3.16 17.10 -5.69
N VAL A 144 -3.00 15.98 -6.41
CA VAL A 144 -1.81 15.12 -6.32
C VAL A 144 -1.36 14.61 -7.68
N CYS A 145 -0.04 14.56 -7.88
CA CYS A 145 0.59 13.98 -9.07
C CYS A 145 1.66 12.94 -8.70
N ILE A 146 1.92 12.03 -9.65
CA ILE A 146 3.01 11.06 -9.54
C ILE A 146 4.16 11.52 -10.44
N GLU A 147 5.33 11.74 -9.86
CA GLU A 147 6.54 12.09 -10.62
C GLU A 147 7.03 10.86 -11.41
N LYS A 148 7.41 11.08 -12.67
CA LYS A 148 7.85 10.02 -13.58
C LYS A 148 9.14 9.34 -13.08
N THR A 149 9.06 8.03 -12.89
CA THR A 149 10.15 7.17 -12.39
C THR A 149 11.40 7.13 -13.29
N LEU A 150 11.29 7.51 -14.57
CA LEU A 150 12.38 7.45 -15.54
C LEU A 150 13.26 8.71 -15.62
N VAL A 151 12.93 9.78 -14.89
CA VAL A 151 13.67 11.06 -14.96
C VAL A 151 14.38 11.40 -13.64
N SER A 152 14.10 10.67 -12.56
CA SER A 152 14.59 10.96 -11.21
C SER A 152 15.72 10.02 -10.74
N ALA A 153 16.72 9.78 -11.61
CA ALA A 153 18.00 9.15 -11.27
C ALA A 153 19.19 9.99 -11.74
#